data_AF-A0A6P1DIH8-F1
#
_entry.id   AF-A0A6P1DIH8-F1
#
_cell.length_a   1.000
_cell.length_b   1.000
_cell.length_c   1.000
_cell.angle_alpha   90.00
_cell.angle_beta   90.00
_cell.angle_gamma   90.00
#
_symmetry.space_group_name_H-M   'P 1'
#
loop_
_entity.id
_entity.type
_entity.pdbx_description
1 polymer ?
#
loop_
_entity_poly.entity_id
_entity_poly.type
_entity_poly.pdbx_seq_one_letter_code
_entity_poly.pdbx_strand_id
1 'polypeptide(L)' 'NTVVGDRWLLGAPLGGLGIPRNTKRKMLMIGCGTGIAPLRAQLIEMGQRGINPRVHFFIGGVYPCDLYDVENMWQLS' A
#
# COMPACT_ATOMS: atom_id res chain seq x y z
N ASN A 1 3.78 11.58 -21.66
CA ASN A 1 4.42 10.47 -22.41
C ASN A 1 5.74 10.15 -21.79
N THR A 2 5.82 8.96 -21.21
CA THR A 2 7.01 8.38 -20.61
C THR A 2 7.27 7.07 -21.36
N VAL A 3 8.50 6.82 -21.79
CA VAL A 3 8.82 5.65 -22.62
C VAL A 3 9.89 4.77 -21.97
N VAL A 4 9.91 3.50 -22.35
CA VAL A 4 10.94 2.56 -21.91
C VAL A 4 12.30 3.06 -22.40
N GLY A 5 13.26 3.20 -21.48
CA GLY A 5 14.59 3.75 -21.75
C GLY A 5 14.80 5.16 -21.18
N ASP A 6 13.74 5.84 -20.75
CA ASP A 6 13.85 7.12 -20.05
C ASP A 6 14.60 6.94 -18.73
N ARG A 7 15.50 7.90 -18.42
CA ARG A 7 16.19 7.96 -17.13
C ARG A 7 15.50 8.94 -16.21
N TRP A 8 15.24 8.48 -15.00
CA TRP A 8 14.54 9.25 -13.97
C TRP A 8 15.49 9.44 -12.79
N LEU A 9 15.59 10.67 -12.31
CA LEU A 9 16.25 10.94 -11.04
C LEU A 9 15.20 10.93 -9.94
N LEU A 10 15.35 10.01 -8.99
CA LEU A 10 14.47 9.91 -7.83
C LEU A 10 15.14 10.56 -6.62
N GLY A 11 14.40 11.44 -5.95
CA GLY A 11 14.83 12.02 -4.67
C GLY A 11 14.73 11.01 -3.52
N ALA A 12 15.26 11.39 -2.36
CA ALA A 12 15.06 10.63 -1.13
C ALA A 12 13.56 10.48 -0.81
N PRO A 13 13.13 9.36 -0.19
CA PRO A 13 11.74 9.20 0.22
C PRO A 13 11.37 10.27 1.24
N LEU A 14 10.19 10.86 1.07
CA LEU A 14 9.63 11.89 1.95
C LEU A 14 8.29 11.43 2.52
N GLY A 15 8.00 11.83 3.76
CA GLY A 15 6.75 11.52 4.46
C GLY A 15 6.95 10.61 5.68
N GLY A 16 5.91 10.50 6.50
CA GLY A 16 5.90 9.70 7.74
C GLY A 16 4.88 8.55 7.73
N LEU A 17 4.28 8.27 6.57
CA LEU A 17 3.34 7.17 6.44
C LEU A 17 4.11 5.84 6.47
N GLY A 18 3.83 5.00 7.45
CA GLY A 18 4.51 3.72 7.60
C GLY A 18 3.91 2.86 8.71
N ILE A 19 4.44 1.65 8.82
CA ILE A 19 3.95 0.65 9.77
C ILE A 19 4.54 0.94 11.16
N PRO A 20 3.72 1.12 12.20
CA PRO A 20 4.20 1.35 13.56
C PRO A 20 4.96 0.13 14.07
N ARG A 21 6.02 0.38 14.84
CA ARG A 21 6.82 -0.69 15.48
C ARG A 21 6.04 -1.49 16.51
N ASN A 22 4.98 -0.91 17.09
CA ASN A 22 4.13 -1.60 18.05
C ASN A 22 3.03 -2.39 17.34
N THR A 23 3.24 -3.70 17.24
CA THR A 23 2.33 -4.63 16.58
C THR A 23 1.11 -5.02 17.42
N LYS A 24 1.04 -4.62 18.71
CA LYS A 24 -0.11 -4.92 19.59
C LYS A 24 -1.35 -4.12 19.22
N ARG A 25 -1.20 -2.97 18.56
CA ARG A 25 -2.32 -2.13 18.13
C ARG A 25 -2.78 -2.59 16.74
N LYS A 26 -4.09 -2.77 16.59
CA LYS A 26 -4.70 -3.00 15.28
C LYS A 26 -4.51 -1.77 14.41
N MET A 27 -4.32 -1.99 13.11
CA MET A 27 -4.22 -0.93 12.12
C MET A 27 -5.51 -0.88 11.29
N LEU A 28 -6.00 0.33 11.08
CA LEU A 28 -7.04 0.62 10.10
C LEU A 28 -6.40 1.38 8.94
N MET A 29 -6.53 0.84 7.75
CA MET A 29 -6.11 1.48 6.51
C MET A 29 -7.36 1.78 5.68
N ILE A 30 -7.47 3.01 5.16
CA ILE A 30 -8.56 3.44 4.29
C ILE A 30 -7.94 4.12 3.08
N GLY A 31 -8.15 3.55 1.90
CA GLY A 31 -7.62 4.06 0.64
C GLY A 31 -8.72 4.32 -0.38
N CYS A 32 -8.50 5.31 -1.26
CA CYS A 32 -9.33 5.55 -2.44
C CYS A 32 -8.47 6.04 -3.61
N GLY A 33 -8.78 5.60 -4.83
CA GLY A 33 -8.06 5.96 -6.05
C GLY A 33 -6.54 5.75 -5.92
N THR A 34 -5.74 6.76 -6.26
CA THR A 34 -4.26 6.70 -6.18
C THR A 34 -3.72 6.55 -4.75
N GLY A 35 -4.51 6.89 -3.72
CA GLY A 35 -4.15 6.72 -2.31
C GLY A 35 -4.02 5.26 -1.87
N ILE A 36 -4.45 4.30 -2.69
CA ILE A 36 -4.28 2.86 -2.45
C ILE A 36 -2.82 2.43 -2.61
N ALA A 37 -2.08 3.05 -3.54
CA ALA A 37 -0.70 2.65 -3.85
C ALA A 37 0.24 2.65 -2.63
N PRO A 38 0.32 3.70 -1.80
CA PRO A 38 1.19 3.69 -0.62
C PRO A 38 0.71 2.76 0.50
N LEU A 39 -0.59 2.41 0.55
CA LEU A 39 -1.12 1.44 1.51
C LEU A 39 -0.80 0.01 1.09
N ARG A 40 -0.91 -0.29 -0.21
CA ARG A 40 -0.47 -1.56 -0.77
C ARG A 40 1.02 -1.80 -0.55
N ALA A 41 1.86 -0.79 -0.77
CA ALA A 41 3.29 -0.90 -0.54
C ALA A 41 3.61 -1.34 0.90
N GLN A 42 2.91 -0.79 1.89
CA GLN A 42 3.05 -1.21 3.29
C GLN A 42 2.56 -2.65 3.52
N LEU A 43 1.47 -3.08 2.88
CA LEU A 43 0.96 -4.45 3.02
C LEU A 43 1.94 -5.48 2.43
N ILE A 44 2.54 -5.17 1.28
CA ILE A 44 3.61 -6.00 0.68
C ILE A 44 4.83 -6.06 1.61
N GLU A 45 5.25 -4.92 2.17
CA GLU A 45 6.35 -4.87 3.14
C GLU A 45 6.03 -5.70 4.40
N MET A 46 4.80 -5.65 4.90
CA MET A 46 4.35 -6.49 6.02
C MET A 46 4.39 -7.97 5.67
N GLY A 47 4.02 -8.36 4.45
CA GLY A 47 4.11 -9.75 3.99
C GLY A 47 5.52 -10.36 4.09
N GLN A 48 6.56 -9.51 4.07
CA GLN A 48 7.96 -9.93 4.22
C GLN A 48 8.44 -9.99 5.69
N ARG A 49 7.64 -9.49 6.64
CA ARG A 49 7.97 -9.44 8.07
C ARG A 49 7.33 -10.60 8.83
N GLY A 50 8.00 -11.10 9.86
CA GLY A 50 7.48 -12.20 10.69
C GLY A 50 6.42 -11.78 11.73
N ILE A 51 6.41 -10.52 12.16
CA ILE A 51 5.47 -10.01 13.17
C ILE A 51 4.86 -8.71 12.66
N ASN A 52 3.54 -8.69 12.47
CA ASN A 52 2.79 -7.55 11.95
C ASN A 52 1.56 -7.24 12.81
N PRO A 53 1.12 -5.97 12.87
CA PRO A 53 -0.18 -5.65 13.45
C PRO A 53 -1.31 -6.26 12.61
N ARG A 54 -2.42 -6.62 13.26
CA ARG A 54 -3.64 -6.99 12.53
C ARG A 54 -4.17 -5.78 11.78
N VAL A 55 -4.36 -5.93 10.48
CA VAL A 55 -4.83 -4.84 9.61
C VAL A 55 -6.29 -5.07 9.18
N HIS A 56 -7.08 -4.01 9.26
CA HIS A 56 -8.35 -3.90 8.56
C HIS A 56 -8.17 -2.91 7.42
N PHE A 57 -8.37 -3.36 6.19
CA PHE A 57 -8.19 -2.53 5.01
C PHE A 57 -9.52 -2.31 4.29
N PHE A 58 -9.87 -1.04 4.08
CA PHE A 58 -11.05 -0.63 3.33
C PHE A 58 -10.62 0.17 2.10
N ILE A 59 -11.20 -0.19 0.96
CA ILE A 59 -10.92 0.44 -0.34
C ILE A 59 -12.22 1.03 -0.87
N GLY A 60 -12.18 2.30 -1.25
CA GLY A 60 -13.22 2.96 -2.03
C GLY A 60 -12.73 3.27 -3.44
N GLY A 61 -13.63 3.29 -4.40
CA GLY A 61 -13.33 3.66 -5.78
C GLY A 61 -14.60 4.11 -6.49
N VAL A 62 -14.47 5.05 -7.41
CA VAL A 62 -15.61 5.50 -8.25
C VAL A 62 -15.69 4.63 -9.50
N TYR A 63 -14.54 4.17 -10.00
CA TYR A 63 -14.44 3.33 -11.18
C TYR A 63 -13.85 1.94 -10.85
N PRO A 64 -14.20 0.87 -11.58
CA PRO A 64 -13.64 -0.45 -11.35
C PRO A 64 -12.11 -0.50 -11.44
N CYS A 65 -11.51 0.37 -12.25
CA CYS A 65 -10.06 0.50 -12.33
C CYS A 65 -9.42 1.10 -11.07
N ASP A 66 -10.18 1.69 -10.14
CA ASP A 66 -9.67 2.09 -8.81
C ASP A 66 -9.48 0.87 -7.90
N LEU A 67 -10.12 -0.27 -8.22
CA LEU A 67 -10.04 -1.55 -7.51
C LEU A 67 -9.04 -2.51 -8.18
N TYR A 68 -8.22 -2.03 -9.12
CA TYR A 68 -7.31 -2.80 -9.96
C TYR A 68 -6.38 -3.78 -9.23
N ASP A 69 -6.14 -3.55 -7.93
CA ASP A 69 -5.24 -4.37 -7.12
C ASP A 69 -5.93 -5.26 -6.09
N VAL A 70 -7.27 -5.23 -6.03
CA VAL A 70 -8.03 -5.97 -5.01
C VAL A 70 -7.71 -7.47 -5.06
N GLU A 71 -7.53 -8.05 -6.26
CA GLU A 71 -7.17 -9.47 -6.43
C GLU A 71 -5.82 -9.84 -5.80
N ASN A 72 -4.80 -9.01 -5.93
CA ASN A 72 -3.48 -9.29 -5.32
C ASN A 72 -3.51 -9.19 -3.80
N MET A 73 -4.42 -8.39 -3.25
CA MET A 73 -4.51 -8.16 -1.81
C MET A 73 -5.19 -9.29 -1.06
N TRP A 74 -6.10 -10.01 -1.72
CA TRP A 74 -6.70 -11.24 -1.16
C TRP A 74 -5.67 -12.34 -0.91
N GLN A 75 -4.56 -12.37 -1.66
CA GLN A 75 -3.49 -13.36 -1.47
C GLN A 75 -2.59 -13.07 -0.25
N LEU A 76 -2.68 -11.88 0.34
CA LEU A 76 -1.93 -11.47 1.53
C LEU A 76 -2.72 -11.65 2.84
N SER A 77 -3.97 -12.16 2.76
CA SER A 77 -4.79 -12.52 3.92
C SER A 77 -4.42 -13.90 4.47
#